data_AF-A0ABD5YXA7-F1
#
_entry.id   AF-A0ABD5YXA7-F1
#
_cell.length_a   1.000
_cell.length_b   1.000
_cell.length_c   1.000
_cell.angle_alpha   90.00
_cell.angle_beta   90.00
_cell.angle_gamma   90.00
#
_symmetry.space_group_name_H-M   'P 1'
#
loop_
_entity.id
_entity.type
_entity.pdbx_description
1 polymer ?
#
loop_
_entity_poly.entity_id
_entity_poly.type
_entity_poly.pdbx_seq_one_letter_code
_entity_poly.pdbx_strand_id
1 'polypeptide(L)'
;MIRVVTVDDPQAYVVRQPIKDRDDHGFTDITTEHAVLERLELTDVLAPRAVYLCEDESVLGGPFSVIEYLTGESIHWDDPLPDGYRDTRSRTQVGNQLIDTLSDLHFVDTERFTGVCERVRLRAQVDQTVAQLEGATSATGHDFGTLWQVAEWLQDNIPDRSFKCRIYQTRIPCSAHTR
;
A
#
# COMPACT_ATOMS: atom_id res chain seq x y z
N MET A 1 0.90 -13.45 -7.50
CA MET A 1 1.08 -13.90 -6.09
C MET A 1 1.30 -15.41 -6.15
N ILE A 2 2.46 -15.90 -5.73
CA ILE A 2 2.71 -17.36 -5.73
C ILE A 2 2.27 -17.88 -4.37
N ARG A 3 1.26 -18.76 -4.37
CA ARG A 3 0.87 -19.53 -3.19
C ARG A 3 1.83 -20.70 -3.08
N VAL A 4 2.52 -20.81 -1.96
CA VAL A 4 3.37 -21.97 -1.66
C VAL A 4 2.68 -22.76 -0.56
N VAL A 5 2.47 -24.06 -0.83
CA VAL A 5 2.01 -25.02 0.17
C VAL A 5 3.22 -25.87 0.51
N THR A 6 3.66 -25.83 1.76
CA THR A 6 4.74 -26.70 2.26
C THR A 6 4.17 -28.08 2.57
N VAL A 7 4.95 -29.13 2.28
CA VAL A 7 4.50 -30.54 2.33
C VAL A 7 4.11 -30.98 3.75
N ASP A 8 4.66 -30.34 4.79
CA ASP A 8 4.52 -30.75 6.19
C ASP A 8 3.90 -29.70 7.14
N ASP A 9 3.27 -28.63 6.61
CA ASP A 9 2.56 -27.64 7.42
C ASP A 9 1.17 -27.38 6.82
N PRO A 10 0.05 -27.58 7.56
CA PRO A 10 -1.30 -27.33 7.05
C PRO A 10 -1.58 -25.84 6.76
N GLN A 11 -0.67 -24.91 7.12
CA GLN A 11 -0.81 -23.49 6.81
C GLN A 11 -0.12 -23.13 5.49
N ALA A 12 -0.88 -22.53 4.57
CA ALA A 12 -0.33 -21.98 3.33
C ALA A 12 0.41 -20.67 3.60
N TYR A 13 1.39 -20.34 2.76
CA TYR A 13 2.09 -19.06 2.78
C TYR A 13 2.08 -18.41 1.41
N VAL A 14 2.33 -17.11 1.40
CA VAL A 14 2.54 -16.33 0.17
C VAL A 14 3.98 -15.88 0.10
N VAL A 15 4.60 -16.11 -1.06
CA VAL A 15 5.89 -15.50 -1.41
C VAL A 15 5.65 -14.27 -2.28
N ARG A 16 6.17 -13.13 -1.83
CA ARG A 16 6.21 -11.86 -2.56
C ARG A 16 7.64 -11.58 -3.03
N GLN A 17 7.78 -11.26 -4.32
CA GLN A 17 9.06 -10.91 -4.93
C GLN A 17 8.89 -9.62 -5.74
N PRO A 18 9.94 -8.78 -5.86
CA PRO A 18 9.96 -7.69 -6.82
C PRO A 18 9.71 -8.18 -8.25
N ILE A 19 9.10 -7.33 -9.08
CA ILE A 19 8.92 -7.61 -10.50
C ILE A 19 10.26 -7.32 -11.21
N LYS A 20 10.89 -8.36 -11.77
CA LYS A 20 12.28 -8.33 -12.28
C LYS A 20 12.56 -7.29 -13.38
N ASP A 21 11.56 -6.90 -14.16
CA ASP A 21 11.71 -6.01 -15.32
C ASP A 21 11.06 -4.63 -15.13
N ARG A 22 10.79 -4.21 -13.89
CA ARG A 22 10.11 -2.94 -13.63
C ARG A 22 11.07 -1.91 -13.05
N ASP A 23 11.06 -0.71 -13.63
CA ASP A 23 11.66 0.48 -13.02
C ASP A 23 11.00 0.68 -11.64
N ASP A 24 11.82 0.67 -10.59
CA ASP A 24 11.38 0.70 -9.19
C ASP A 24 10.86 2.08 -8.77
N HIS A 25 11.05 3.09 -9.64
CA HIS A 25 10.58 4.46 -9.50
C HIS A 25 9.06 4.53 -9.36
N GLY A 26 8.55 4.42 -8.14
CA GLY A 26 7.11 4.34 -7.93
C GLY A 26 6.67 3.44 -6.80
N PHE A 27 7.46 2.42 -6.46
CA PHE A 27 7.00 1.31 -5.63
C PHE A 27 7.84 1.15 -4.38
N THR A 28 7.20 0.73 -3.30
CA THR A 28 7.89 0.35 -2.07
C THR A 28 8.66 -0.95 -2.31
N ASP A 29 9.93 -0.98 -1.89
CA ASP A 29 10.75 -2.19 -2.01
C ASP A 29 10.26 -3.27 -1.03
N ILE A 30 10.60 -4.53 -1.31
CA ILE A 30 10.06 -5.66 -0.56
C ILE A 30 10.52 -5.71 0.91
N THR A 31 11.69 -5.13 1.22
CA THR A 31 12.21 -5.08 2.59
C THR A 31 11.41 -4.07 3.42
N THR A 32 11.11 -2.91 2.84
CA THR A 32 10.22 -1.91 3.45
C THR A 32 8.80 -2.45 3.60
N GLU A 33 8.24 -3.13 2.60
CA GLU A 33 6.92 -3.78 2.74
C GLU A 33 6.88 -4.78 3.91
N HIS A 34 7.91 -5.62 4.04
CA HIS A 34 8.01 -6.60 5.13
C HIS A 34 8.08 -5.91 6.49
N ALA A 35 8.95 -4.91 6.63
CA ALA A 35 9.15 -4.19 7.88
C ALA A 35 7.92 -3.39 8.33
N VAL A 36 7.06 -2.98 7.39
CA VAL A 36 5.74 -2.39 7.68
C VAL A 36 4.78 -3.44 8.24
N LEU A 37 4.73 -4.64 7.65
CA LEU A 37 3.88 -5.73 8.15
C LEU A 37 4.29 -6.17 9.56
N GLU A 38 5.59 -6.31 9.86
CA GLU A 38 6.09 -6.60 11.21
C GLU A 38 5.61 -5.56 12.24
N ARG A 39 5.55 -4.28 11.86
CA ARG A 39 5.11 -3.20 12.75
C ARG A 39 3.60 -3.14 12.90
N LEU A 40 2.85 -3.51 11.86
CA LEU A 40 1.40 -3.60 11.89
C LEU A 40 0.90 -4.78 12.73
N GLU A 41 1.65 -5.89 12.79
CA GLU A 41 1.32 -7.04 13.65
C GLU A 41 1.20 -6.66 15.14
N LEU A 42 1.84 -5.57 15.55
CA LEU A 42 1.78 -5.03 16.91
C LEU A 42 0.67 -3.97 17.10
N THR A 43 -0.33 -3.96 16.22
CA THR A 43 -1.48 -3.04 16.21
C THR A 43 -2.79 -3.82 16.06
N ASP A 44 -3.93 -3.13 16.22
CA ASP A 44 -5.25 -3.71 15.98
C ASP A 44 -5.62 -3.76 14.48
N VAL A 45 -4.74 -3.28 13.58
CA VAL A 45 -4.99 -3.29 12.14
C VAL A 45 -4.86 -4.72 11.60
N LEU A 46 -5.91 -5.18 10.92
CA LEU A 46 -5.93 -6.48 10.26
C LEU A 46 -4.97 -6.48 9.05
N ALA A 47 -3.81 -7.13 9.23
CA ALA A 47 -2.81 -7.35 8.19
C ALA A 47 -2.26 -8.78 8.27
N PRO A 48 -1.80 -9.38 7.17
CA PRO A 48 -1.17 -10.70 7.20
C PRO A 48 0.14 -10.64 8.01
N ARG A 49 0.40 -11.68 8.80
CA ARG A 49 1.65 -11.79 9.55
C ARG A 49 2.86 -11.84 8.62
N ALA A 50 3.90 -11.08 8.97
CA ALA A 50 5.22 -11.19 8.36
C ALA A 50 5.91 -12.47 8.88
N VAL A 51 6.29 -13.39 7.99
CA VAL A 51 6.83 -14.69 8.38
C VAL A 51 8.35 -14.72 8.27
N TYR A 52 8.88 -14.29 7.12
CA TYR A 52 10.32 -14.29 6.88
C TYR A 52 10.70 -13.33 5.75
N LEU A 53 11.81 -12.61 5.90
CA LEU A 53 12.46 -11.86 4.84
C LEU A 53 13.77 -12.55 4.45
N CYS A 54 13.95 -12.82 3.17
CA CYS A 54 15.20 -13.34 2.64
C CYS A 54 15.82 -12.32 1.69
N GLU A 55 17.02 -11.85 2.02
CA GLU A 55 17.81 -10.93 1.19
C GLU A 55 18.90 -11.67 0.38
N ASP A 56 19.05 -12.98 0.60
CA ASP A 56 20.00 -13.81 -0.14
C ASP A 56 19.49 -14.10 -1.55
N GLU A 57 20.02 -13.35 -2.52
CA GLU A 57 19.66 -13.47 -3.93
C GLU A 57 19.98 -14.85 -4.53
N SER A 58 20.85 -15.65 -3.91
CA SER A 58 21.18 -17.00 -4.40
C SER A 58 20.00 -17.97 -4.30
N VAL A 59 19.00 -17.67 -3.46
CA VAL A 59 17.86 -18.56 -3.20
C VAL A 59 16.81 -18.48 -4.32
N LEU A 60 16.34 -17.26 -4.66
CA LEU A 60 15.30 -17.05 -5.68
C LEU A 60 15.65 -16.01 -6.76
N GLY A 61 16.92 -15.61 -6.85
CA GLY A 61 17.39 -14.62 -7.82
C GLY A 61 16.96 -13.19 -7.51
N GLY A 62 16.77 -12.87 -6.23
CA GLY A 62 16.36 -11.55 -5.71
C GLY A 62 15.76 -11.66 -4.30
N PRO A 63 15.67 -10.55 -3.54
CA PRO A 63 15.07 -10.55 -2.21
C PRO A 63 13.58 -10.92 -2.28
N PHE A 64 13.07 -11.58 -1.24
CA PHE A 64 11.67 -11.98 -1.16
C PHE A 64 11.14 -12.00 0.27
N SER A 65 9.83 -11.75 0.40
CA SER A 65 9.10 -11.79 1.67
C SER A 65 8.12 -12.95 1.68
N VAL A 66 8.14 -13.74 2.75
CA VAL A 66 7.13 -14.75 3.09
C VAL A 66 6.15 -14.13 4.08
N ILE A 67 4.86 -14.22 3.77
CA ILE A 67 3.77 -13.74 4.63
C ILE A 67 2.72 -14.83 4.80
N GLU A 68 1.90 -14.68 5.84
CA GLU A 68 0.73 -15.51 6.09
C GLU A 68 -0.23 -15.51 4.89
N TYR A 69 -0.75 -16.69 4.55
CA TYR A 69 -1.88 -16.79 3.64
C TYR A 69 -3.19 -16.61 4.42
N LEU A 70 -3.91 -15.53 4.14
CA LEU A 70 -5.25 -15.32 4.66
C LEU A 70 -6.27 -16.03 3.78
N THR A 71 -7.12 -16.84 4.39
CA THR A 71 -8.24 -17.46 3.68
C THR A 71 -9.37 -16.45 3.56
N GLY A 72 -9.82 -16.19 2.34
CA GLY A 72 -10.88 -15.25 2.07
C GLY A 72 -11.10 -15.09 0.57
N GLU A 73 -12.03 -14.22 0.23
CA GLU A 73 -12.37 -13.87 -1.15
C GLU A 73 -11.84 -12.47 -1.46
N SER A 74 -11.09 -12.33 -2.56
CA SER A 74 -10.66 -11.03 -3.07
C SER A 74 -11.73 -10.46 -3.99
N ILE A 75 -12.04 -9.18 -3.81
CA ILE A 75 -12.93 -8.44 -4.70
C ILE A 75 -12.04 -7.67 -5.68
N HIS A 76 -12.05 -8.07 -6.95
CA HIS A 76 -11.38 -7.35 -8.02
C HIS A 76 -12.37 -6.45 -8.75
N TRP A 77 -11.88 -5.30 -9.24
CA TRP A 77 -12.72 -4.29 -9.89
C TRP A 77 -13.48 -4.82 -11.12
N ASP A 78 -12.87 -5.73 -11.86
CA ASP A 78 -13.45 -6.30 -13.09
C ASP A 78 -14.32 -7.54 -12.84
N ASP A 79 -14.36 -8.05 -11.60
CA ASP A 79 -15.09 -9.27 -11.25
C ASP A 79 -16.48 -8.95 -10.66
N PRO A 80 -17.51 -9.77 -10.95
CA PRO A 80 -18.76 -9.66 -10.24
C PRO A 80 -18.53 -9.93 -8.75
N LEU A 81 -19.28 -9.21 -7.91
CA LEU A 81 -19.26 -9.49 -6.47
C LEU A 81 -19.57 -10.97 -6.23
N PRO A 82 -18.80 -11.65 -5.36
CA PRO A 82 -19.09 -13.03 -5.02
C PRO A 82 -20.49 -13.19 -4.44
N ASP A 83 -21.05 -14.39 -4.56
CA ASP A 83 -22.46 -14.64 -4.24
C ASP A 83 -22.84 -14.21 -2.82
N GLY A 84 -21.92 -14.38 -1.85
CA GLY A 84 -22.10 -13.96 -0.46
C GLY A 84 -22.21 -12.44 -0.24
N TYR A 85 -21.88 -11.62 -1.24
CA TYR A 85 -21.89 -10.16 -1.16
C TYR A 85 -22.90 -9.51 -2.09
N ARG A 86 -23.84 -10.27 -2.66
CA ARG A 86 -24.84 -9.71 -3.61
C ARG A 86 -25.97 -8.96 -2.93
N ASP A 87 -26.33 -9.31 -1.70
CA ASP A 87 -27.38 -8.63 -0.97
C ASP A 87 -26.91 -7.31 -0.32
N THR A 88 -27.86 -6.42 -0.03
CA THR A 88 -27.55 -5.09 0.51
C THR A 88 -26.95 -5.14 1.93
N ARG A 89 -27.36 -6.11 2.75
CA ARG A 89 -26.88 -6.21 4.13
C ARG A 89 -25.40 -6.60 4.15
N SER A 90 -25.01 -7.62 3.37
CA SER A 90 -23.62 -8.07 3.27
C SER A 90 -22.70 -6.98 2.72
N ARG A 91 -23.14 -6.22 1.71
CA ARG A 91 -22.39 -5.06 1.19
C ARG A 91 -22.23 -3.95 2.22
N THR A 92 -23.28 -3.67 2.99
CA THR A 92 -23.23 -2.66 4.07
C THR A 92 -22.22 -3.09 5.14
N GLN A 93 -22.22 -4.37 5.51
CA GLN A 93 -21.29 -4.91 6.49
C GLN A 93 -19.83 -4.79 6.04
N VAL A 94 -19.51 -5.17 4.79
CA VAL A 94 -18.15 -5.02 4.23
C VAL A 94 -17.75 -3.55 4.14
N GLY A 95 -18.66 -2.68 3.70
CA GLY A 95 -18.41 -1.24 3.64
C GLY A 95 -18.06 -0.66 5.02
N ASN A 96 -18.80 -1.02 6.06
CA ASN A 96 -18.51 -0.60 7.42
C ASN A 96 -17.17 -1.16 7.91
N GLN A 97 -16.89 -2.45 7.67
CA GLN A 97 -15.62 -3.07 8.06
C GLN A 97 -14.41 -2.42 7.37
N LEU A 98 -14.55 -2.02 6.10
CA LEU A 98 -13.53 -1.25 5.38
C LEU A 98 -13.29 0.11 6.05
N ILE A 99 -14.36 0.83 6.37
CA ILE A 99 -14.28 2.14 7.04
C ILE A 99 -13.65 2.02 8.43
N ASP A 100 -14.05 1.02 9.21
CA ASP A 100 -13.52 0.75 10.55
C ASP A 100 -12.02 0.42 10.46
N THR A 101 -11.63 -0.47 9.55
CA THR A 101 -10.20 -0.84 9.34
C THR A 101 -9.36 0.35 8.90
N LEU A 102 -9.87 1.19 7.98
CA LEU A 102 -9.18 2.42 7.56
C LEU A 102 -9.07 3.42 8.72
N SER A 103 -10.08 3.49 9.58
CA SER A 103 -10.07 4.34 10.77
C SER A 103 -9.02 3.85 11.75
N ASP A 104 -8.99 2.56 12.08
CA ASP A 104 -7.99 1.96 12.97
C ASP A 104 -6.57 2.19 12.44
N LEU A 105 -6.36 1.99 11.14
CA LEU A 105 -5.09 2.29 10.48
C LEU A 105 -4.68 3.76 10.62
N HIS A 106 -5.63 4.69 10.55
CA HIS A 106 -5.39 6.11 10.76
C HIS A 106 -5.01 6.45 12.23
N PHE A 107 -5.41 5.63 13.20
CA PHE A 107 -5.16 5.85 14.63
C PHE A 107 -3.88 5.19 15.17
N VAL A 108 -3.26 4.29 14.43
CA VAL A 108 -1.98 3.67 14.82
C VAL A 108 -0.94 4.75 15.20
N ASP A 109 -0.03 4.45 16.13
CA ASP A 109 1.12 5.32 16.43
C ASP A 109 2.17 5.25 15.32
N THR A 110 2.62 6.40 14.83
CA THR A 110 3.55 6.53 13.70
C THR A 110 5.00 6.37 14.11
N GLU A 111 5.33 6.67 15.37
CA GLU A 111 6.72 6.62 15.83
C GLU A 111 7.30 5.21 15.72
N ARG A 112 6.45 4.19 15.81
CA ARG A 112 6.84 2.80 15.57
C ARG A 112 7.32 2.51 14.13
N PHE A 113 6.97 3.34 13.15
CA PHE A 113 7.37 3.20 11.75
C PHE A 113 8.60 4.04 11.36
N THR A 114 9.18 4.77 12.32
CA THR A 114 10.42 5.53 12.08
C THR A 114 11.54 4.61 11.58
N GLY A 115 12.26 5.04 10.55
CA GLY A 115 13.31 4.26 9.90
C GLY A 115 12.80 3.23 8.87
N VAL A 116 11.48 3.10 8.68
CA VAL A 116 10.87 2.25 7.64
C VAL A 116 10.02 3.06 6.69
N CYS A 117 9.19 3.95 7.22
CA CYS A 117 8.40 4.86 6.40
C CYS A 117 8.62 6.28 6.89
N GLU A 118 9.06 7.13 5.98
CA GLU A 118 9.30 8.52 6.29
C GLU A 118 8.05 9.36 6.12
N ARG A 119 7.98 10.41 6.94
CA ARG A 119 6.90 11.37 6.84
C ARG A 119 7.16 12.35 5.70
N VAL A 120 6.21 12.50 4.79
CA VAL A 120 6.24 13.47 3.69
C VAL A 120 5.18 14.55 3.91
N ARG A 121 5.59 15.81 3.79
CA ARG A 121 4.68 16.96 3.90
C ARG A 121 3.72 17.00 2.72
N LEU A 122 2.50 17.52 2.92
CA LEU A 122 1.49 17.64 1.85
C LEU A 122 2.04 18.31 0.58
N ARG A 123 2.76 19.42 0.73
CA ARG A 123 3.37 20.10 -0.42
C ARG A 123 4.33 19.19 -1.19
N ALA A 124 5.21 18.50 -0.48
CA ALA A 124 6.13 17.55 -1.09
C ALA A 124 5.41 16.35 -1.74
N GLN A 125 4.25 15.93 -1.21
CA GLN A 125 3.44 14.88 -1.85
C GLN A 125 2.85 15.38 -3.19
N VAL A 126 2.28 16.59 -3.20
CA VAL A 126 1.78 17.22 -4.44
C VAL A 126 2.92 17.37 -5.45
N ASP A 127 4.07 17.91 -5.04
CA ASP A 127 5.24 18.08 -5.90
C ASP A 127 5.72 16.74 -6.49
N GLN A 128 5.74 15.66 -5.68
CA GLN A 128 6.08 14.32 -6.15
C GLN A 128 5.05 13.78 -7.16
N THR A 129 3.76 14.00 -6.94
CA THR A 129 2.71 13.57 -7.88
C THR A 129 2.80 14.34 -9.20
N VAL A 130 3.12 15.63 -9.16
CA VAL A 130 3.37 16.44 -10.38
C VAL A 130 4.57 15.90 -11.16
N ALA A 131 5.69 15.62 -10.48
CA ALA A 131 6.87 15.02 -11.11
C ALA A 131 6.57 13.63 -11.72
N GLN A 132 5.70 12.84 -11.10
CA GLN A 132 5.24 11.57 -11.68
C GLN A 132 4.42 11.78 -12.96
N LEU A 133 3.54 12.79 -12.98
CA LEU A 133 2.76 13.13 -14.17
C LEU A 133 3.69 13.59 -15.32
N GLU A 134 4.70 14.42 -15.02
CA GLU A 134 5.74 14.83 -15.98
C GLU A 134 6.50 13.64 -16.56
N GLY A 135 6.91 12.70 -15.70
CA GLY A 135 7.58 11.46 -16.10
C GLY A 135 6.69 10.60 -17.00
N ALA A 136 5.41 10.43 -16.64
CA ALA A 136 4.45 9.67 -17.43
C ALA A 136 4.19 10.30 -18.81
N THR A 137 4.00 11.62 -18.87
CA THR A 137 3.84 12.35 -20.15
C THR A 137 5.08 12.24 -21.01
N SER A 138 6.28 12.37 -20.43
CA SER A 138 7.54 12.25 -21.18
C SER A 138 7.75 10.84 -21.73
N ALA A 139 7.46 9.80 -20.94
CA ALA A 139 7.65 8.40 -21.33
C ALA A 139 6.62 7.92 -22.37
N THR A 140 5.39 8.45 -22.33
CA THR A 140 4.29 7.99 -23.19
C THR A 140 4.03 8.92 -24.39
N GLY A 141 4.52 10.16 -24.34
CA GLY A 141 4.17 11.21 -25.29
C GLY A 141 2.71 11.69 -25.17
N HIS A 142 1.97 11.23 -24.16
CA HIS A 142 0.57 11.59 -23.96
C HIS A 142 0.43 12.83 -23.09
N ASP A 143 -0.29 13.83 -23.59
CA ASP A 143 -0.62 15.03 -22.84
C ASP A 143 -1.98 14.88 -22.13
N PHE A 144 -1.96 15.03 -20.81
CA PHE A 144 -3.14 14.90 -19.96
C PHE A 144 -3.63 16.30 -19.51
N GLY A 145 -4.14 17.10 -20.44
CA GLY A 145 -4.55 18.50 -20.18
C GLY A 145 -5.41 18.70 -18.92
N THR A 146 -6.39 17.82 -18.67
CA THR A 146 -7.22 17.87 -17.45
C THR A 146 -6.42 17.57 -16.17
N LEU A 147 -5.45 16.65 -16.22
CA LEU A 147 -4.61 16.35 -15.06
C LEU A 147 -3.66 17.50 -14.75
N TRP A 148 -3.17 18.23 -15.76
CA TRP A 148 -2.38 19.44 -15.54
C TRP A 148 -3.17 20.56 -14.85
N GLN A 149 -4.45 20.74 -15.22
CA GLN A 149 -5.33 21.69 -14.53
C GLN A 149 -5.54 21.31 -13.06
N VAL A 150 -5.67 20.01 -12.76
CA VAL A 150 -5.77 19.52 -11.38
C VAL A 150 -4.46 19.70 -10.63
N ALA A 151 -3.31 19.44 -11.27
CA ALA A 151 -2.00 19.64 -10.68
C ALA A 151 -1.77 21.11 -10.27
N GLU A 152 -2.06 22.05 -11.17
CA GLU A 152 -1.99 23.49 -10.91
C GLU A 152 -2.92 23.88 -9.75
N TRP A 153 -4.18 23.44 -9.79
CA TRP A 153 -5.13 23.69 -8.70
C TRP A 153 -4.64 23.14 -7.36
N LEU A 154 -4.09 21.92 -7.33
CA LEU A 154 -3.55 21.33 -6.10
C LEU A 154 -2.38 22.12 -5.53
N GLN A 155 -1.46 22.60 -6.38
CA GLN A 155 -0.31 23.40 -5.95
C GLN A 155 -0.71 24.76 -5.34
N ASP A 156 -1.77 25.36 -5.88
CA ASP A 156 -2.32 26.64 -5.42
C ASP A 156 -3.23 26.52 -4.19
N ASN A 157 -3.84 25.34 -3.98
CA ASN A 157 -4.83 25.11 -2.93
C ASN A 157 -4.36 24.13 -1.86
N ILE A 158 -3.04 23.99 -1.66
CA ILE A 158 -2.48 23.12 -0.61
C ILE A 158 -2.97 23.63 0.75
N PRO A 159 -3.70 22.82 1.53
CA PRO A 159 -4.14 23.22 2.85
C PRO A 159 -2.95 23.50 3.77
N ASP A 160 -3.02 24.58 4.55
CA ASP A 160 -2.02 24.90 5.58
C ASP A 160 -1.95 23.84 6.70
N ARG A 161 -2.99 23.01 6.81
CA ARG A 161 -3.11 21.92 7.79
C ARG A 161 -3.49 20.62 7.10
N SER A 162 -2.67 19.60 7.29
CA SER A 162 -3.10 18.21 7.24
C SER A 162 -3.69 17.82 8.59
N PHE A 163 -4.94 17.34 8.61
CA PHE A 163 -5.36 16.45 9.68
C PHE A 163 -4.56 15.15 9.57
N LYS A 164 -4.37 14.42 10.68
CA LYS A 164 -3.74 13.09 10.64
C LYS A 164 -4.55 12.19 9.70
N CYS A 165 -4.08 12.08 8.46
CA CYS A 165 -4.66 11.21 7.44
C CYS A 165 -3.49 10.42 6.88
N ARG A 166 -3.42 9.15 7.28
CA ARG A 166 -2.39 8.21 6.85
C ARG A 166 -2.88 7.59 5.55
N ILE A 167 -2.49 8.16 4.42
CA ILE A 167 -2.88 7.62 3.13
C ILE A 167 -2.09 6.33 2.90
N TYR A 168 -2.77 5.18 2.95
CA TYR A 168 -2.26 3.94 2.37
C TYR A 168 -2.43 4.04 0.85
N GLN A 169 -1.43 4.59 0.18
CA GLN A 169 -1.30 4.47 -1.27
C GLN A 169 -0.28 3.39 -1.60
N THR A 170 -0.18 3.03 -2.87
CA THR A 170 0.88 2.18 -3.43
C THR A 170 2.30 2.75 -3.23
N ARG A 171 2.41 3.96 -2.66
CA ARG A 171 3.57 4.51 -1.96
C ARG A 171 3.17 4.74 -0.50
N ILE A 172 4.10 4.52 0.43
CA ILE A 172 3.91 4.77 1.86
C ILE A 172 4.57 6.10 2.29
N PRO A 173 4.00 7.29 1.99
CA PRO A 173 4.37 8.50 2.69
C PRO A 173 3.48 8.67 3.93
N CYS A 174 4.08 8.70 5.13
CA CYS A 174 3.35 9.11 6.33
C CYS A 174 3.12 10.64 6.28
N SER A 175 1.94 11.18 6.54
CA SER A 175 1.76 12.65 6.59
C SER A 175 2.16 13.23 7.96
N ALA A 176 2.57 14.51 8.01
CA ALA A 176 3.09 15.18 9.20
C ALA A 176 2.14 16.26 9.77
N HIS A 177 2.25 16.53 11.09
CA HIS A 177 1.92 17.83 11.71
C HIS A 177 3.00 18.18 12.76
N THR A 178 3.39 19.45 12.81
CA THR A 178 4.16 20.05 13.92
C THR A 178 3.18 20.59 14.96
N ARG A 179 3.57 20.56 16.24
CA ARG A 179 2.83 21.25 17.31
C ARG A 179 2.67 22.74 17.03
#